data_AF-A0A7V5PH12-F1
#
_entry.id   AF-A0A7V5PH12-F1
#
_cell.length_a   1.000
_cell.length_b   1.000
_cell.length_c   1.000
_cell.angle_alpha   90.00
_cell.angle_beta   90.00
_cell.angle_gamma   90.00
#
_symmetry.space_group_name_H-M   'P 1'
#
loop_
_entity.id
_entity.type
_entity.pdbx_description
1 polymer ?
#
loop_
_entity_poly.entity_id
_entity_poly.type
_entity_poly.pdbx_seq_one_letter_code
_entity_poly.pdbx_strand_id
1 'polypeptide(L)'
;MDEPTSAPARPLRDSLVLLAQVALMLRPPQDLPPSRWLMRLTTLAYLLVGTWLLSDRLGPATAFLMASADALLLAGFTAFILALQGRLARLRQTWTALAGAGALISAVMLPLLALIGSLL
;
A
#
# COMPACT_ATOMS: atom_id res chain seq x y z
N MET A 1 -3.04 -26.07 27.31
CA MET A 1 -3.58 -25.87 25.94
C MET A 1 -3.89 -24.40 25.89
N ASP A 2 -2.83 -23.60 25.72
CA ASP A 2 -2.86 -22.17 26.00
C ASP A 2 -3.36 -21.44 24.78
N GLU A 3 -4.50 -20.78 24.95
CA GLU A 3 -5.06 -19.85 23.99
C GLU A 3 -3.99 -18.80 23.64
N PRO A 4 -3.64 -18.58 22.36
CA PRO A 4 -2.65 -17.59 22.00
C PRO A 4 -3.22 -16.21 22.30
N THR A 5 -2.79 -15.68 23.45
CA THR A 5 -2.94 -14.31 23.95
C THR A 5 -3.03 -13.32 22.79
N SER A 6 -4.24 -12.84 22.52
CA SER A 6 -4.50 -11.81 21.54
C SER A 6 -3.78 -10.54 21.97
N ALA A 7 -2.70 -10.19 21.25
CA ALA A 7 -2.00 -8.94 21.47
C ALA A 7 -3.00 -7.77 21.45
N PRO A 8 -2.90 -6.79 22.37
CA PRO A 8 -3.86 -5.70 22.43
C PRO A 8 -3.90 -4.98 21.08
N ALA A 9 -5.11 -4.76 20.57
CA ALA A 9 -5.32 -4.03 19.33
C ALA A 9 -4.67 -2.64 19.47
N ARG A 10 -3.57 -2.39 18.74
CA ARG A 10 -2.97 -1.04 18.69
C ARG A 10 -4.01 -0.05 18.19
N PRO A 11 -4.10 1.15 18.76
CA PRO A 11 -5.05 2.15 18.30
C PRO A 11 -4.80 2.49 16.84
N LEU A 12 -5.88 2.82 16.11
CA LEU A 12 -5.85 3.06 14.66
C LEU A 12 -4.81 4.11 14.26
N ARG A 13 -4.75 5.21 15.03
CA ARG A 13 -3.81 6.32 14.80
C ARG A 13 -2.36 5.85 14.77
N ASP A 14 -1.95 4.99 15.68
CA ASP A 14 -0.57 4.53 15.77
C ASP A 14 -0.20 3.64 14.58
N SER A 15 -1.16 2.87 14.08
CA SER A 15 -0.96 2.05 12.86
C SER A 15 -0.76 2.92 11.62
N LEU A 16 -1.48 4.04 11.50
CA LEU A 16 -1.33 4.98 10.40
C LEU A 16 0.00 5.75 10.47
N VAL A 17 0.41 6.19 11.65
CA VAL A 17 1.71 6.85 11.86
C VAL A 17 2.87 5.90 11.51
N LEU A 18 2.76 4.63 11.92
CA LEU A 18 3.75 3.61 11.58
C LEU A 18 3.80 3.34 10.07
N LEU A 19 2.65 3.29 9.41
CA LEU A 19 2.58 3.16 7.95
C LEU A 19 3.31 4.31 7.24
N ALA A 20 3.11 5.55 7.70
CA ALA A 20 3.81 6.71 7.15
C ALA A 20 5.33 6.62 7.34
N GLN A 21 5.80 6.16 8.51
CA GLN A 21 7.23 5.95 8.76
C GLN A 21 7.81 4.88 7.84
N VAL A 22 7.10 3.78 7.61
CA VAL A 22 7.52 2.73 6.67
C VAL A 22 7.54 3.27 5.24
N ALA A 23 6.54 4.05 4.83
CA ALA A 23 6.49 4.67 3.51
C ALA A 23 7.64 5.64 3.24
N LEU A 24 8.07 6.37 4.28
CA LEU A 24 9.23 7.26 4.25
C LEU A 24 10.57 6.53 4.44
N MET A 25 10.57 5.18 4.40
CA MET A 25 11.75 4.34 4.63
C MET A 25 12.43 4.55 5.99
N LEU A 26 11.75 5.15 6.97
CA LEU A 26 12.25 5.36 8.33
C LEU A 26 12.17 4.09 9.18
N ARG A 27 11.35 3.12 8.76
CA ARG A 27 11.09 1.85 9.47
C ARG A 27 11.01 0.69 8.46
N PRO A 28 11.43 -0.52 8.82
CA PRO A 28 11.25 -1.69 7.95
C PRO A 28 9.79 -2.14 7.92
N PRO A 29 9.32 -2.73 6.81
CA PRO A 29 7.92 -3.15 6.63
C PRO A 29 7.46 -4.21 7.65
N GLN A 30 8.41 -4.98 8.21
CA GLN A 30 8.13 -6.01 9.22
C GLN A 30 7.62 -5.44 10.55
N ASP A 31 7.78 -4.14 10.80
CA ASP A 31 7.29 -3.47 12.01
C ASP A 31 5.76 -3.29 11.98
N LEU A 32 5.16 -3.33 10.78
CA LEU A 32 3.72 -3.20 10.63
C LEU A 32 2.99 -4.37 11.31
N PRO A 33 1.87 -4.11 12.00
CA PRO A 33 1.07 -5.19 12.54
C PRO A 33 0.56 -6.06 11.39
N PRO A 34 0.55 -7.39 11.56
CA PRO A 34 0.02 -8.30 10.55
C PRO A 34 -1.52 -8.24 10.57
N SER A 35 -2.09 -7.10 10.16
CA SER A 35 -3.52 -6.77 10.20
C SER A 35 -4.14 -6.89 8.80
N ARG A 36 -5.19 -7.71 8.67
CA ARG A 36 -5.95 -7.81 7.41
C ARG A 36 -6.69 -6.52 7.08
N TRP A 37 -7.11 -5.78 8.11
CA TRP A 37 -7.83 -4.53 7.94
C TRP A 37 -6.93 -3.46 7.32
N LEU A 38 -5.71 -3.28 7.85
CA LEU A 38 -4.76 -2.31 7.33
C LEU A 38 -4.35 -2.62 5.88
N MET A 39 -4.12 -3.90 5.59
CA MET A 39 -3.84 -4.38 4.24
C MET A 39 -4.94 -4.03 3.23
N ARG A 40 -6.22 -4.25 3.60
CA ARG A 40 -7.36 -3.93 2.73
C ARG A 40 -7.47 -2.42 2.52
N LEU A 41 -7.27 -1.63 3.58
CA LEU A 41 -7.30 -0.17 3.50
C LEU A 41 -6.21 0.36 2.55
N THR A 42 -4.96 -0.09 2.70
CA THR A 42 -3.85 0.34 1.84
C THR A 42 -4.04 -0.12 0.40
N THR A 43 -4.57 -1.32 0.18
CA THR A 43 -4.90 -1.82 -1.17
C THR A 43 -5.99 -0.97 -1.82
N LEU A 44 -7.06 -0.64 -1.09
CA LEU A 44 -8.13 0.21 -1.60
C LEU A 44 -7.61 1.61 -1.93
N ALA A 45 -6.81 2.20 -1.04
CA ALA A 45 -6.20 3.50 -1.26
C ALA A 45 -5.29 3.50 -2.50
N TYR A 46 -4.47 2.46 -2.67
CA TYR A 46 -3.61 2.28 -3.84
C TYR A 46 -4.43 2.27 -5.14
N LEU A 47 -5.48 1.45 -5.20
CA LEU A 47 -6.34 1.34 -6.37
C LEU A 47 -7.09 2.65 -6.65
N LEU A 48 -7.64 3.29 -5.63
CA LEU A 48 -8.38 4.55 -5.80
C LEU A 48 -7.47 5.66 -6.33
N VAL A 49 -6.32 5.88 -5.70
CA VAL A 49 -5.40 6.95 -6.11
C VAL A 49 -4.79 6.65 -7.48
N GLY A 50 -4.40 5.40 -7.74
CA GLY A 50 -3.88 4.99 -9.05
C GLY A 50 -4.92 5.14 -10.17
N THR A 51 -6.17 4.74 -9.90
CA THR A 51 -7.28 4.92 -10.86
C THR A 51 -7.53 6.40 -11.14
N TRP A 52 -7.56 7.23 -10.11
CA TRP A 52 -7.79 8.66 -10.27
C TRP A 52 -6.64 9.34 -11.04
N LEU A 53 -5.39 8.95 -10.77
CA LEU A 53 -4.24 9.49 -11.48
C LEU A 53 -4.28 9.18 -12.99
N LEU A 54 -4.82 8.02 -13.37
CA LEU A 54 -4.90 7.57 -14.77
C LEU A 54 -6.23 7.95 -15.46
N SER A 55 -7.26 8.36 -14.70
CA SER A 55 -8.62 8.54 -15.24
C SER A 55 -8.68 9.60 -16.31
N ASP A 56 -7.94 10.69 -16.14
CA ASP A 56 -7.97 11.84 -17.05
C ASP A 56 -7.40 11.51 -18.44
N ARG A 57 -6.55 10.46 -18.52
CA ARG A 57 -5.89 10.05 -19.77
C ARG A 57 -6.52 8.84 -20.44
N LEU A 58 -7.04 7.89 -19.65
CA LEU A 58 -7.43 6.55 -20.15
C LEU A 58 -8.92 6.24 -19.96
N GLY A 59 -9.67 7.11 -19.27
CA GLY A 59 -11.03 6.84 -18.81
C GLY A 59 -11.06 5.94 -17.56
N PRO A 60 -12.13 6.01 -16.76
CA PRO A 60 -12.16 5.42 -15.41
C PRO A 60 -12.05 3.89 -15.41
N ALA A 61 -12.68 3.20 -16.35
CA ALA A 61 -12.66 1.73 -16.42
C ALA A 61 -11.26 1.19 -16.78
N THR A 62 -10.62 1.76 -17.81
CA THR A 62 -9.27 1.39 -18.23
C THR A 62 -8.25 1.73 -17.14
N ALA A 63 -8.39 2.90 -16.50
CA ALA A 63 -7.55 3.31 -15.38
C ALA A 63 -7.63 2.32 -14.20
N PHE A 64 -8.83 1.86 -13.85
CA PHE A 64 -9.02 0.87 -12.79
C PHE A 64 -8.38 -0.48 -13.13
N LEU A 65 -8.57 -0.97 -14.37
CA LEU A 65 -7.93 -2.21 -14.81
C LEU A 65 -6.40 -2.09 -14.81
N MET A 66 -5.86 -0.95 -15.24
CA MET A 66 -4.42 -0.72 -15.27
C MET A 66 -3.83 -0.63 -13.86
N ALA A 67 -4.49 0.08 -12.93
CA ALA A 67 -4.11 0.12 -11.52
C ALA A 67 -4.20 -1.25 -10.84
N SER A 68 -5.20 -2.06 -11.22
CA SER A 68 -5.35 -3.43 -10.73
C SER A 68 -4.26 -4.35 -11.26
N ALA A 69 -3.92 -4.24 -12.54
CA ALA A 69 -2.85 -5.02 -13.15
C ALA A 69 -1.49 -4.68 -12.53
N ASP A 70 -1.22 -3.40 -12.30
CA ASP A 70 -0.03 -2.91 -11.61
C ASP A 70 0.04 -3.45 -10.16
N ALA A 71 -1.05 -3.37 -9.41
CA ALA A 71 -1.14 -3.93 -8.05
C ALA A 71 -0.89 -5.46 -8.03
N LEU A 72 -1.48 -6.20 -8.98
CA LEU A 72 -1.29 -7.65 -9.11
C LEU A 72 0.16 -8.00 -9.48
N LEU A 73 0.77 -7.25 -10.38
CA LEU A 73 2.15 -7.45 -10.78
C LEU A 73 3.09 -7.22 -9.59
N LEU A 74 2.89 -6.11 -8.86
CA LEU A 74 3.67 -5.79 -7.67
C LEU A 74 3.49 -6.83 -6.56
N ALA A 75 2.25 -7.25 -6.29
CA ALA A 75 1.96 -8.29 -5.30
C ALA A 75 2.57 -9.64 -5.68
N GLY A 76 2.43 -10.04 -6.94
CA GLY A 76 2.97 -11.28 -7.49
C GLY A 76 4.50 -11.31 -7.42
N PHE A 77 5.16 -10.22 -7.83
CA PHE A 77 6.61 -10.10 -7.77
C PHE A 77 7.12 -10.10 -6.32
N THR A 78 6.42 -9.41 -5.42
CA THR A 78 6.73 -9.43 -3.98
C THR A 78 6.59 -10.84 -3.40
N ALA A 79 5.51 -11.54 -3.72
CA ALA A 79 5.29 -12.92 -3.30
C ALA A 79 6.39 -13.86 -3.84
N PHE A 80 6.77 -13.70 -5.10
CA PHE A 80 7.85 -14.45 -5.73
C PHE A 80 9.18 -14.28 -4.99
N ILE A 81 9.61 -13.04 -4.75
CA ILE A 81 10.85 -12.76 -4.01
C ILE A 81 10.80 -13.35 -2.59
N LEU A 82 9.68 -13.18 -1.89
CA LEU A 82 9.54 -13.72 -0.53
C LEU A 82 9.50 -15.25 -0.52
N ALA A 83 8.96 -15.89 -1.55
CA ALA A 83 9.00 -17.33 -1.72
C ALA A 83 10.45 -17.82 -1.89
N LEU A 84 11.23 -17.17 -2.77
CA LEU A 84 12.65 -17.49 -2.95
C LEU A 84 13.47 -17.34 -1.66
N GLN A 85 13.08 -16.41 -0.78
CA GLN A 85 13.75 -16.20 0.50
C GLN A 85 13.18 -17.05 1.65
N GLY A 86 12.15 -17.87 1.42
CA GLY A 86 11.48 -18.65 2.47
C GLY A 86 10.73 -17.79 3.51
N ARG A 87 10.31 -16.57 3.15
CA ARG A 87 9.70 -15.57 4.05
C ARG A 87 8.25 -15.21 3.68
N LEU A 88 7.49 -16.12 3.07
CA LEU A 88 6.09 -15.87 2.67
C LEU A 88 5.18 -15.42 3.82
N ALA A 89 5.48 -15.79 5.07
CA ALA A 89 4.76 -15.30 6.25
C ALA A 89 4.73 -13.76 6.35
N ARG A 90 5.69 -13.06 5.73
CA ARG A 90 5.81 -11.60 5.73
C ARG A 90 5.04 -10.93 4.60
N LEU A 91 4.46 -11.68 3.67
CA LEU A 91 3.81 -11.14 2.47
C LEU A 91 2.78 -10.05 2.79
N ARG A 92 1.93 -10.28 3.80
CA ARG A 92 0.93 -9.30 4.21
C ARG A 92 1.56 -7.98 4.66
N GLN A 93 2.61 -8.03 5.47
CA GLN A 93 3.27 -6.81 5.98
C GLN A 93 3.97 -6.07 4.85
N THR A 94 4.70 -6.80 3.99
CA THR A 94 5.39 -6.22 2.83
C THR A 94 4.42 -5.63 1.82
N TRP A 95 3.32 -6.32 1.50
CA TRP A 95 2.27 -5.79 0.62
C TRP A 95 1.59 -4.56 1.22
N THR A 96 1.25 -4.59 2.51
CA THR A 96 0.66 -3.43 3.20
C THR A 96 1.59 -2.23 3.16
N ALA A 97 2.89 -2.44 3.35
CA ALA A 97 3.90 -1.40 3.23
C ALA A 97 4.02 -0.86 1.81
N LEU A 98 4.13 -1.73 0.80
CA LEU A 98 4.27 -1.33 -0.60
C LEU A 98 3.03 -0.58 -1.11
N ALA A 99 1.84 -1.16 -0.93
CA ALA A 99 0.59 -0.52 -1.33
C ALA A 99 0.36 0.79 -0.55
N GLY A 100 0.66 0.80 0.75
CA GLY A 100 0.52 2.01 1.56
C GLY A 100 1.49 3.12 1.15
N ALA A 101 2.75 2.78 0.89
CA ALA A 101 3.76 3.73 0.41
C ALA A 101 3.39 4.28 -0.96
N GLY A 102 3.02 3.41 -1.91
CA GLY A 102 2.59 3.83 -3.25
C GLY A 102 1.36 4.75 -3.18
N ALA A 103 0.38 4.43 -2.34
CA ALA A 103 -0.80 5.27 -2.14
C ALA A 103 -0.45 6.64 -1.55
N LEU A 104 0.39 6.69 -0.50
CA LEU A 104 0.82 7.95 0.13
C LEU A 104 1.62 8.83 -0.83
N ILE A 105 2.59 8.24 -1.54
CA ILE A 105 3.39 8.95 -2.54
C ILE A 105 2.50 9.51 -3.66
N SER A 106 1.58 8.69 -4.17
CA SER A 106 0.67 9.10 -5.25
C SER A 106 -0.32 10.18 -4.77
N ALA A 107 -0.79 10.11 -3.53
CA ALA A 107 -1.65 11.14 -2.95
C ALA A 107 -0.94 12.50 -2.82
N VAL A 108 0.38 12.50 -2.53
CA VAL A 108 1.21 13.72 -2.54
C VAL A 108 1.49 14.20 -3.97
N MET A 109 1.59 13.28 -4.92
CA MET A 109 1.83 13.60 -6.34
C MET A 109 0.64 14.34 -6.99
N LEU A 110 -0.60 14.00 -6.62
CA LEU A 110 -1.81 14.64 -7.18
C LEU A 110 -1.81 16.18 -7.08
N PRO A 111 -1.69 16.81 -5.89
CA PRO A 111 -1.64 18.26 -5.79
C PRO A 111 -0.39 18.86 -6.46
N LEU A 112 0.73 18.13 -6.49
CA LEU A 112 1.94 18.57 -7.17
C LEU A 112 1.74 18.65 -8.69
N LEU A 113 1.10 17.64 -9.29
CA LEU A 113 0.74 17.66 -10.71
C LEU A 113 -0.28 18.74 -11.03
N ALA A 114 -1.25 18.99 -10.15
CA ALA A 114 -2.21 20.08 -10.32
C ALA A 114 -1.52 21.46 -10.29
N LEU A 115 -0.54 21.65 -9.39
CA LEU A 115 0.25 22.88 -9.31
C LEU A 115 1.15 23.07 -10.54
N ILE A 116 1.83 22.00 -10.99
CA ILE A 116 2.66 22.06 -12.20
C ILE A 116 1.79 22.33 -13.43
N GLY A 117 0.63 21.67 -13.52
CA GLY A 117 -0.33 21.85 -14.61
C GLY A 117 -0.95 23.24 -14.66
N SER A 118 -1.01 23.99 -13.55
CA SER A 118 -1.48 25.39 -13.55
C SER A 118 -0.39 26.41 -13.91
N LEU A 119 0.88 25.99 -13.95
CA LEU A 119 2.04 26.83 -14.31
C LEU A 119 2.41 26.76 -15.81
N LEU A 120 1.92 25.75 -16.53
CA LEU A 120 2.17 25.49 -17.95
C LEU A 120 1.00 25.94 -18.82
#